data_AF-A0A3N5HM90-F1
#
_entry.id   AF-A0A3N5HM90-F1
#
_cell.length_a   1.000
_cell.length_b   1.000
_cell.length_c   1.000
_cell.angle_alpha   90.00
_cell.angle_beta   90.00
_cell.angle_gamma   90.00
#
_symmetry.space_group_name_H-M   'P 1'
#
loop_
_entity.id
_entity.type
_entity.pdbx_description
1 polymer ?
#
loop_
_entity_poly.entity_id
_entity_poly.type
_entity_poly.pdbx_seq_one_letter_code
_entity_poly.pdbx_strand_id
1 'polypeptide(L)' 'MPGGAALVLHGPNLNLLGTREPGVYGRLTLPEVDRLIREHGRRRGVRVE' A
#
# COMPACT_ATOMS: atom_id res chain seq x y z
N MET A 1 16.43 16.13 -9.51
CA MET A 1 15.32 15.58 -10.32
C MET A 1 14.05 15.80 -9.53
N PRO A 2 12.99 16.44 -10.07
CA PRO A 2 11.70 16.45 -9.40
C PRO A 2 11.26 15.00 -9.23
N GLY A 3 10.88 14.64 -7.99
CA GLY A 3 10.47 13.29 -7.65
C GLY A 3 9.29 12.83 -8.50
N GLY A 4 9.34 11.59 -9.01
CA GLY A 4 8.23 11.02 -9.77
C GLY A 4 6.97 10.86 -8.91
N ALA A 5 5.82 10.72 -9.56
CA ALA A 5 4.56 10.40 -8.90
C ALA A 5 4.06 9.02 -9.34
N ALA A 6 3.49 8.25 -8.41
CA ALA A 6 2.87 6.96 -8.66
C ALA A 6 1.47 6.94 -8.02
N LEU A 7 0.47 6.50 -8.80
CA LEU A 7 -0.89 6.24 -8.33
C LEU A 7 -1.06 4.75 -8.07
N VAL A 8 -1.51 4.38 -6.87
CA VAL A 8 -1.79 2.99 -6.51
C VAL A 8 -3.29 2.76 -6.48
N LEU A 9 -3.77 1.90 -7.38
CA LEU A 9 -5.18 1.55 -7.49
C LEU A 9 -5.43 0.18 -6.87
N HIS A 10 -6.23 0.17 -5.80
CA HIS A 10 -6.63 -1.06 -5.13
C HIS A 10 -7.83 -1.70 -5.82
N GLY A 11 -7.68 -2.99 -6.14
CA GLY A 11 -8.77 -3.80 -6.68
C GLY A 11 -9.84 -4.14 -5.65
N PRO A 12 -10.92 -4.83 -6.09
CA PRO A 12 -12.01 -5.23 -5.20
C PRO A 12 -11.53 -6.14 -4.07
N ASN A 13 -12.22 -6.09 -2.94
CA ASN A 13 -12.03 -6.95 -1.76
C ASN A 13 -10.70 -6.75 -0.99
N LEU A 14 -9.79 -5.87 -1.41
CA LEU A 14 -8.58 -5.56 -0.64
C LEU A 14 -8.86 -4.87 0.69
N ASN A 15 -10.06 -4.31 0.88
CA ASN A 15 -10.54 -3.84 2.17
C ASN A 15 -10.67 -4.96 3.23
N LEU A 16 -10.62 -6.24 2.82
CA LEU A 16 -10.65 -7.39 3.71
C LEU A 16 -9.26 -7.88 4.14
N LEU A 17 -8.18 -7.26 3.67
CA LEU A 17 -6.82 -7.59 4.12
C LEU A 17 -6.71 -7.52 5.65
N GLY A 18 -5.94 -8.44 6.23
CA GLY A 18 -5.77 -8.57 7.68
C GLY A 18 -6.91 -9.31 8.40
N THR A 19 -8.06 -9.53 7.74
CA THR A 19 -9.20 -10.28 8.30
C THR A 19 -9.53 -11.55 7.52
N ARG A 20 -9.58 -11.47 6.18
CA ARG A 20 -9.83 -12.63 5.33
C ARG A 20 -8.57 -13.48 5.24
N GLU A 21 -8.69 -14.76 5.62
CA GLU A 21 -7.67 -15.81 5.42
C GLU A 21 -6.23 -15.32 5.68
N PRO A 22 -5.90 -14.83 6.90
CA PRO A 22 -4.63 -14.16 7.18
C PRO A 22 -3.38 -15.07 7.03
N GLY A 23 -3.56 -16.39 7.02
CA GLY A 23 -2.50 -17.34 6.69
C GLY A 23 -2.11 -17.33 5.20
N VAL A 24 -2.98 -16.83 4.33
CA VAL A 24 -2.78 -16.73 2.89
C VAL A 24 -2.42 -15.30 2.49
N TYR A 25 -3.20 -14.30 2.93
CA TYR A 25 -3.06 -12.90 2.50
C TYR A 25 -2.22 -12.03 3.46
N GLY A 26 -1.76 -12.61 4.56
CA GLY A 26 -1.05 -11.90 5.62
C GLY A 26 -2.00 -11.17 6.57
N ARG A 27 -1.38 -10.56 7.60
CA ARG A 27 -2.09 -9.93 8.72
C ARG A 27 -2.22 -8.41 8.60
N LEU A 28 -1.55 -7.81 7.62
CA LEU A 28 -1.62 -6.36 7.42
C LEU A 28 -2.96 -5.98 6.82
N THR A 29 -3.53 -4.91 7.34
CA THR A 29 -4.73 -4.26 6.81
C THR A 29 -4.38 -3.36 5.62
N LEU A 30 -5.37 -3.04 4.78
CA LEU A 30 -5.16 -2.14 3.66
C LEU A 30 -4.58 -0.76 4.06
N PRO A 31 -5.04 -0.09 5.14
CA PRO A 31 -4.44 1.17 5.61
C PRO A 31 -2.97 1.03 6.04
N GLU A 32 -2.59 -0.11 6.63
CA GLU A 32 -1.20 -0.37 7.00
C GLU A 32 -0.32 -0.57 5.77
N VAL A 33 -0.81 -1.30 4.77
CA VAL A 33 -0.15 -1.45 3.46
C VAL A 33 0.05 -0.09 2.79
N ASP A 34 -0.98 0.75 2.74
CA ASP A 34 -0.89 2.11 2.18
C ASP A 34 0.17 2.96 2.88
N ARG A 35 0.24 2.89 4.21
CA ARG A 35 1.26 3.59 4.99
C ARG A 35 2.66 3.13 4.59
N LEU A 36 2.87 1.82 4.44
CA LEU A 36 4.15 1.25 4.04
C LEU A 36 4.55 1.65 2.61
N ILE A 37 3.60 1.66 1.68
CA ILE A 37 3.85 2.08 0.29
C ILE A 37 4.25 3.57 0.25
N ARG A 38 3.50 4.44 0.93
CA ARG A 38 3.82 5.88 1.00
C ARG A 38 5.19 6.13 1.63
N GLU A 39 5.50 5.41 2.71
CA GLU A 39 6.82 5.51 3.35
C GLU A 39 7.94 5.05 2.42
N HIS A 40 7.72 3.97 1.67
CA HIS A 40 8.64 3.47 0.68
C HIS A 40 8.87 4.48 -0.46
N GLY A 41 7.80 5.08 -0.98
CA GLY A 41 7.87 6.16 -1.96
C GLY A 41 8.68 7.35 -1.44
N ARG A 42 8.40 7.81 -0.22
CA ARG A 42 9.13 8.92 0.43
C ARG A 42 10.63 8.64 0.49
N ARG A 43 11.05 7.44 0.89
CA ARG A 43 12.48 7.05 0.95
C ARG A 43 13.16 7.06 -0.43
N ARG A 44 12.38 7.01 -1.51
CA ARG A 44 12.87 7.04 -2.91
C ARG A 44 12.66 8.38 -3.60
N GLY A 45 12.10 9.38 -2.91
CA GLY A 45 11.72 10.65 -3.52
C GLY A 45 10.57 10.51 -4.52
N VAL A 46 9.67 9.55 -4.33
CA VAL A 46 8.46 9.35 -5.15
C VAL A 46 7.24 9.71 -4.32
N ARG A 47 6.37 10.59 -4.84
CA ARG A 47 5.05 10.86 -4.25
C ARG A 47 4.13 9.70 -4.62
N VAL A 48 3.55 9.06 -3.60
CA VAL A 48 2.54 8.01 -3.80
C VAL A 48 1.17 8.56 -3.44
N GLU A 49 0.23 8.39 -4.35
CA GLU A 49 -1.19 8.66 -4.15
C GLU A 49 -1.96 7.34 -4.04
#